data_AF-A0A645JCY8-F1
#
_entry.id   AF-A0A645JCY8-F1
#
_cell.length_a   1.000
_cell.length_b   1.000
_cell.length_c   1.000
_cell.angle_alpha   90.00
_cell.angle_beta   90.00
_cell.angle_gamma   90.00
#
_symmetry.space_group_name_H-M   'P 1'
#
loop_
_entity.id
_entity.type
_entity.pdbx_description
1 polymer ?
#
loop_
_entity_poly.entity_id
_entity_poly.type
_entity_poly.pdbx_seq_one_letter_code
_entity_poly.pdbx_strand_id
1 'polypeptide(L)' 'MNKSKWIAVIVCLALTAAAYIGSTGLFYTTFRPIRNYDLVAFAGSWIGLLFYLYRDRNRD' A
#
# COMPACT_ATOMS: atom_id res chain seq x y z
N MET A 1 5.00 -17.12 9.29
CA MET A 1 5.08 -16.03 8.28
C MET A 1 6.50 -15.97 7.73
N ASN A 2 6.71 -16.30 6.46
CA ASN A 2 8.04 -16.31 5.83
C ASN A 2 8.59 -14.89 5.64
N LYS A 3 9.92 -14.77 5.64
CA LYS A 3 10.66 -13.49 5.45
C LYS A 3 10.19 -12.72 4.21
N SER A 4 9.90 -13.43 3.11
CA SER A 4 9.38 -12.85 1.87
C SER A 4 7.98 -12.22 2.02
N LYS A 5 7.11 -12.79 2.87
CA LYS A 5 5.77 -12.23 3.14
C LYS A 5 5.88 -10.92 3.91
N TRP A 6 6.82 -10.84 4.85
CA TRP A 6 7.11 -9.62 5.60
C TRP A 6 7.71 -8.51 4.71
N ILE A 7 8.58 -8.86 3.76
CA ILE A 7 9.11 -7.91 2.77
C ILE A 7 7.97 -7.33 1.91
N ALA A 8 7.02 -8.16 1.46
CA ALA A 8 5.87 -7.67 0.69
C ALA A 8 5.01 -6.67 1.48
N VAL A 9 4.79 -6.92 2.77
CA VAL A 9 4.07 -6.00 3.67
C VAL A 9 4.82 -4.67 3.82
N ILE A 10 6.14 -4.71 4.05
CA ILE A 10 6.97 -3.51 4.20
C ILE A 10 6.94 -2.66 2.92
N VAL A 11 7.06 -3.28 1.75
CA VAL A 11 7.02 -2.56 0.46
C VAL A 11 5.65 -1.91 0.24
N CYS A 12 4.56 -2.59 0.56
CA CYS A 12 3.21 -2.04 0.44
C CYS A 12 2.99 -0.84 1.37
N LEU A 13 3.50 -0.91 2.61
CA LEU A 13 3.51 0.20 3.56
C LEU A 13 4.35 1.38 3.06
N ALA A 14 5.55 1.13 2.54
CA ALA A 14 6.43 2.16 2.01
C ALA A 14 5.82 2.90 0.81
N LEU A 15 5.18 2.18 -0.12
CA LEU A 15 4.48 2.77 -1.27
C LEU A 15 3.26 3.60 -0.83
N THR A 16 2.50 3.12 0.15
CA THR A 16 1.37 3.86 0.73
C THR A 16 1.85 5.15 1.39
N ALA A 17 2.91 5.08 2.18
CA ALA A 17 3.51 6.24 2.82
C ALA A 17 4.07 7.25 1.80
N ALA A 18 4.79 6.77 0.78
CA ALA A 18 5.35 7.63 -0.28
C ALA A 18 4.26 8.40 -1.04
N ALA A 19 3.14 7.75 -1.33
CA ALA A 19 2.01 8.41 -2.01
C ALA A 19 1.25 9.38 -1.09
N TYR A 20 1.09 9.04 0.19
CA TYR A 20 0.50 9.95 1.16
C TYR A 20 1.36 11.21 1.34
N ILE A 21 2.68 11.04 1.44
CA ILE A 21 3.68 12.12 1.51
C ILE A 21 3.65 12.97 0.21
N GLY A 22 3.60 12.33 -0.96
CA GLY A 22 3.52 13.01 -2.25
C GLY A 22 2.21 13.80 -2.44
N SER A 23 1.12 13.36 -1.82
CA SER A 23 -0.17 14.05 -1.90
C SER A 23 -0.34 15.16 -0.87
N THR A 24 0.19 14.98 0.34
CA THR A 24 0.14 15.99 1.40
C THR A 24 1.06 17.19 1.16
N GLY A 25 1.89 17.15 0.11
CA GLY A 25 2.79 18.24 -0.26
C GLY A 25 4.02 18.35 0.64
N LEU A 26 4.32 17.31 1.45
CA LEU A 26 5.47 17.33 2.37
C LEU A 26 6.82 17.49 1.65
N PHE A 27 6.88 17.22 0.33
CA PHE A 27 8.04 17.41 -0.55
C PHE A 27 7.76 18.26 -1.81
N TYR A 28 6.55 18.80 -1.99
CA TYR A 28 6.17 19.62 -3.16
C TYR A 28 5.58 20.95 -2.70
N THR A 29 5.96 22.06 -3.34
CA THR A 29 5.47 23.42 -3.06
C THR A 29 3.99 23.63 -3.38
N THR A 30 3.32 22.62 -3.94
CA THR A 30 1.92 22.68 -4.38
C THR A 30 1.16 21.46 -3.86
N PHE A 31 0.09 21.72 -3.11
CA PHE A 31 -0.83 20.69 -2.64
C PHE A 31 -1.50 20.01 -3.84
N ARG A 32 -1.25 18.72 -4.05
CA ARG A 32 -1.97 17.91 -5.03
C ARG A 32 -2.94 17.00 -4.26
N PRO A 33 -4.25 17.30 -4.27
CA PRO A 33 -5.24 16.45 -3.62
C PRO A 33 -5.10 15.02 -4.14
N ILE A 34 -5.04 14.06 -3.21
CA ILE A 34 -5.05 12.64 -3.55
C ILE A 34 -6.32 12.42 -4.36
N ARG A 35 -6.17 11.93 -5.60
CA ARG A 35 -7.34 11.76 -6.45
C ARG A 35 -8.06 10.51 -5.98
N ASN A 36 -9.39 10.48 -6.10
CA ASN A 36 -10.19 9.31 -5.66
C ASN A 36 -9.70 8.00 -6.30
N TYR A 37 -9.16 8.04 -7.52
CA TYR A 37 -8.58 6.86 -8.16
C TYR A 37 -7.31 6.35 -7.46
N ASP A 38 -6.49 7.23 -6.87
CA ASP A 38 -5.28 6.84 -6.13
C ASP A 38 -5.69 6.08 -4.85
N LEU A 39 -6.74 6.55 -4.16
CA LEU A 39 -7.32 5.87 -3.00
C LEU A 39 -7.91 4.50 -3.35
N VAL A 40 -8.60 4.38 -4.49
CA VAL A 40 -9.13 3.10 -4.97
C VAL A 40 -7.99 2.14 -5.32
N ALA A 41 -6.89 2.64 -5.93
CA ALA A 41 -5.71 1.84 -6.19
C ALA A 41 -5.03 1.36 -4.90
N PHE A 42 -4.97 2.19 -3.85
CA PHE A 42 -4.51 1.77 -2.52
C PHE A 42 -5.42 0.71 -1.90
N ALA A 43 -6.73 0.92 -1.91
CA ALA A 43 -7.68 -0.06 -1.41
C ALA A 43 -7.53 -1.42 -2.13
N GLY A 44 -7.42 -1.40 -3.46
CA GLY A 44 -7.21 -2.61 -4.26
C GLY A 44 -5.90 -3.34 -3.94
N SER A 45 -4.79 -2.61 -3.78
CA SER A 45 -3.49 -3.21 -3.45
C SER A 45 -3.45 -3.79 -2.03
N TRP A 46 -4.09 -3.14 -1.05
CA TRP A 46 -4.26 -3.69 0.30
C TRP A 46 -5.18 -4.91 0.34
N ILE A 47 -6.30 -4.90 -0.41
CA ILE A 47 -7.20 -6.06 -0.53
C ILE A 47 -6.48 -7.24 -1.17
N GLY A 48 -5.69 -7.02 -2.23
CA GLY A 48 -4.90 -8.06 -2.88
C GLY A 48 -3.85 -8.67 -1.95
N LEU A 49 -3.17 -7.85 -1.17
CA LEU A 49 -2.18 -8.30 -0.19
C LEU A 49 -2.83 -9.09 0.97
N LEU A 50 -3.96 -8.61 1.50
CA LEU A 50 -4.74 -9.32 2.52
C LEU A 50 -5.27 -10.66 2.01
N PHE A 51 -5.79 -10.68 0.76
CA PHE A 51 -6.24 -11.91 0.13
C PHE A 51 -5.11 -12.92 -0.04
N TYR A 52 -3.93 -12.48 -0.49
CA TYR A 52 -2.75 -13.32 -0.62
C TYR A 52 -2.34 -13.92 0.72
N LEU A 53 -2.24 -13.09 1.77
CA LEU A 53 -1.92 -13.54 3.14
C LEU A 53 -2.97 -14.50 3.70
N TYR A 54 -4.26 -14.25 3.45
CA TYR A 54 -5.35 -15.11 3.90
C TYR A 54 -5.34 -16.47 3.20
N ARG A 55 -5.21 -16.49 1.87
CA ARG A 55 -5.13 -17.72 1.08
C ARG A 55 -3.94 -18.58 1.49
N ASP A 56 -2.81 -17.92 1.71
CA ASP A 56 -1.58 -18.55 2.10
C ASP A 56 -1.64 -19.14 3.52
N ARG A 57 -2.30 -18.45 4.47
CA ARG A 57 -2.59 -18.99 5.81
C ARG A 57 -3.46 -20.25 5.80
N ASN A 58 -4.36 -20.39 4.83
CA ASN A 58 -5.21 -21.59 4.69
C ASN A 58 -4.53 -22.75 3.93
N ARG A 59 -3.28 -22.58 3.49
CA ARG A 59 -2.49 -23.60 2.80
C ARG A 59 -1.43 -24.25 3.68
N ASP A 60 -1.16 -23.67 4.86
CA ASP A 60 -0.39 -24.27 5.94
C ASP A 60 -1.33 -25.04 6.89
#